data_AF-A0A1I5JGG6-F1
#
_entry.id   AF-A0A1I5JGG6-F1
#
_cell.length_a   1.000
_cell.length_b   1.000
_cell.length_c   1.000
_cell.angle_alpha   90.00
_cell.angle_beta   90.00
_cell.angle_gamma   90.00
#
_symmetry.space_group_name_H-M   'P 1'
#
loop_
_entity.id
_entity.type
_entity.pdbx_description
1 polymer ?
#
loop_
_entity_poly.entity_id
_entity_poly.type
_entity_poly.pdbx_seq_one_letter_code
_entity_poly.pdbx_strand_id
1 'polypeptide(L)' 'MPTRKTKGLYANIHAKQERIKHGSSEHMRKPGSEGAPSDEAFEKAEKTAHKRKQRH' A
#
# COMPACT_ATOMS: atom_id res chain seq x y z
N MET A 1 0.27 -24.08 4.84
CA MET A 1 0.58 -23.10 3.77
C MET A 1 1.14 -21.85 4.42
N PRO A 2 2.38 -21.42 4.14
CA PRO A 2 2.89 -20.17 4.70
C PRO A 2 2.01 -19.03 4.16
N THR A 3 1.30 -18.35 5.06
CA THR A 3 0.49 -17.19 4.69
C THR A 3 1.45 -16.14 4.15
N ARG A 4 1.29 -15.71 2.90
CA ARG A 4 2.07 -14.60 2.35
C ARG A 4 1.86 -13.41 3.29
N LYS A 5 2.89 -13.05 4.06
CA LYS A 5 2.85 -11.94 5.02
C LYS A 5 2.38 -10.70 4.26
N THR A 6 1.12 -10.31 4.47
CA THR A 6 0.52 -9.17 3.79
C THR A 6 1.22 -7.93 4.33
N LYS A 7 1.98 -7.25 3.47
CA LYS A 7 2.59 -5.98 3.82
C LYS A 7 1.46 -4.97 4.09
N GLY A 8 1.72 -3.98 4.94
CA GLY A 8 0.74 -2.93 5.24
C GLY A 8 0.28 -2.17 4.00
N LEU A 9 -0.86 -1.47 4.10
CA LEU A 9 -1.49 -0.78 2.97
C LEU A 9 -0.50 0.09 2.17
N TYR A 10 0.23 0.97 2.86
CA TYR A 10 1.23 1.84 2.23
C TYR A 10 2.34 1.09 1.51
N ALA A 11 2.83 -0.02 2.08
CA ALA A 11 3.85 -0.84 1.44
C ALA A 11 3.35 -1.48 0.15
N ASN A 12 2.06 -1.85 0.08
CA ASN A 12 1.45 -2.35 -1.14
C ASN A 12 1.26 -1.25 -2.19
N ILE A 13 0.85 -0.05 -1.76
CA ILE A 13 0.73 1.11 -2.65
C ILE A 13 2.09 1.47 -3.26
N HIS A 14 3.14 1.58 -2.45
CA HIS A 14 4.50 1.84 -2.95
C HIS A 14 5.00 0.74 -3.87
N ALA A 15 4.81 -0.53 -3.51
CA ALA A 15 5.20 -1.64 -4.38
C ALA A 15 4.48 -1.59 -5.74
N LYS A 16 3.22 -1.17 -5.77
CA LYS A 16 2.49 -0.99 -7.03
C LYS A 16 3.00 0.22 -7.81
N GLN A 17 3.26 1.35 -7.15
CA GLN A 17 3.87 2.53 -7.78
C GLN A 17 5.20 2.18 -8.45
N GLU A 18 6.07 1.42 -7.77
CA GLU A 18 7.34 0.98 -8.36
C GLU A 18 7.12 0.05 -9.56
N ARG A 19 6.17 -0.90 -9.50
CA ARG A 19 5.85 -1.73 -10.68
C ARG A 19 5.42 -0.89 -11.88
N ILE A 20 4.55 0.10 -11.66
CA ILE A 20 4.09 1.02 -12.71
C ILE A 20 5.28 1.82 -13.26
N LYS A 21 6.15 2.32 -12.37
CA LYS A 21 7.36 3.05 -12.74
C LYS A 21 8.34 2.20 -13.56
N HIS A 22 8.44 0.91 -13.26
CA HIS A 22 9.25 -0.05 -14.01
C HIS A 22 8.61 -0.51 -15.33
N GLY A 23 7.45 0.03 -15.71
CA GLY A 23 6.79 -0.28 -16.98
C GLY A 23 5.81 -1.45 -16.91
N SER A 24 5.30 -1.80 -15.73
CA SER A 24 4.09 -2.64 -15.66
C SER A 24 2.93 -1.89 -16.32
N SER A 25 2.17 -2.56 -17.20
CA SER A 25 0.95 -2.03 -17.82
C SER A 25 -0.22 -1.84 -16.83
N GLU A 26 0.05 -1.90 -15.52
CA GLU A 26 -0.88 -1.54 -14.45
C GLU A 26 -1.02 -0.01 -14.33
N HIS A 27 -2.14 0.45 -13.77
CA HIS A 27 -2.33 1.85 -13.37
C HIS A 27 -2.86 1.94 -11.94
N MET A 28 -2.69 3.11 -11.31
CA MET A 28 -3.39 3.38 -10.07
C MET A 28 -4.86 3.68 -10.32
N ARG A 29 -5.73 3.03 -9.56
CA ARG A 29 -7.16 3.31 -9.57
C ARG A 29 -7.41 4.70 -9.01
N LYS A 30 -8.44 5.37 -9.55
CA LYS A 30 -8.86 6.68 -9.08
C LYS A 30 -9.39 6.55 -7.64
N PRO A 31 -9.10 7.53 -6.76
CA PRO A 31 -9.76 7.59 -5.45
C PRO A 31 -11.28 7.50 -5.61
N GLY A 32 -11.94 6.72 -4.75
CA GLY A 32 -13.39 6.52 -4.79
C GLY A 32 -13.92 5.60 -5.90
N SER A 33 -13.07 5.06 -6.79
CA SER A 33 -13.50 4.05 -7.77
C SER A 33 -13.57 2.65 -7.16
N GLU A 34 -14.41 1.78 -7.74
CA GLU A 34 -14.54 0.40 -7.29
C GLU A 34 -13.17 -0.32 -7.32
N GLY A 35 -12.76 -0.84 -6.16
CA GLY A 35 -11.48 -1.51 -5.97
C GLY A 35 -10.27 -0.60 -5.73
N ALA A 36 -10.45 0.71 -5.56
CA ALA A 36 -9.45 1.57 -4.93
C ALA A 36 -9.41 1.32 -3.40
N PRO A 37 -8.29 1.60 -2.72
CA PRO A 37 -8.28 1.63 -1.26
C PRO A 37 -9.32 2.63 -0.75
N SER A 38 -10.13 2.22 0.24
CA SER A 38 -11.13 3.08 0.88
C SER A 38 -10.49 3.98 1.93
N ASP A 39 -11.16 5.08 2.26
CA ASP A 39 -10.71 6.01 3.32
C ASP A 39 -10.54 5.29 4.67
N GLU A 40 -11.46 4.38 5.01
CA GLU A 40 -11.32 3.53 6.20
C GLU A 40 -10.04 2.67 6.19
N ALA A 41 -9.59 2.22 5.02
CA ALA A 41 -8.37 1.43 4.90
C ALA A 41 -7.14 2.29 5.21
N PHE A 42 -7.15 3.56 4.79
CA PHE A 42 -6.12 4.53 5.14
C PHE A 42 -6.12 4.84 6.63
N GLU A 43 -7.28 5.07 7.25
CA GLU A 43 -7.39 5.29 8.70
C GLU A 43 -6.89 4.10 9.52
N LYS A 44 -7.24 2.87 9.12
CA LYS A 44 -6.77 1.64 9.78
C LYS A 44 -5.25 1.46 9.62
N ALA A 45 -4.71 1.82 8.46
CA ALA A 45 -3.27 1.77 8.21
C ALA A 45 -2.50 2.82 9.03
N GLU A 46 -3.08 3.99 9.24
CA GLU A 46 -2.49 5.05 10.06
C GLU A 46 -2.38 4.62 11.53
N LYS A 47 -3.45 4.03 12.09
CA LYS A 47 -3.46 3.51 13.47
C LYS A 47 -2.43 2.41 13.73
N THR A 48 -2.02 1.69 12.69
CA THR A 48 -1.04 0.59 12.77
C THR A 48 0.37 1.01 12.33
N ALA A 49 0.57 2.27 11.94
CA ALA A 49 1.87 2.76 11.51
C ALA A 49 2.84 2.87 12.69
N HIS A 50 3.84 1.99 12.71
CA HIS A 50 4.93 2.08 13.69
C HIS A 50 5.87 3.25 13.37
N LYS A 51 6.32 3.99 14.41
CA LYS A 51 7.36 5.02 14.26
C LYS A 51 8.60 4.41 13.61
N ARG A 52 9.13 5.07 12.57
CA ARG A 52 10.41 4.68 11.96
C ARG A 52 11.48 4.75 13.05
N LYS A 53 12.17 3.63 13.29
CA LYS A 53 13.38 3.65 14.11
C LYS A 53 14.41 4.47 13.35
N GLN A 54 14.77 5.63 13.91
CA GLN A 54 15.90 6.40 13.40
C GLN A 54 17.13 5.51 13.53
N ARG A 55 17.78 5.24 12.41
CA ARG A 55 19.09 4.58 12.43
C ARG A 55 20.09 5.71 12.65
N HIS A 56 20.67 5.75 13.85
CA HIS A 56 21.88 6.53 14.12
C HIS A 56 23.09 5.83 13.51
#